data_AF-A0A661DA74-F1
#
_entry.id   AF-A0A661DA74-F1
#
_cell.length_a   1.000
_cell.length_b   1.000
_cell.length_c   1.000
_cell.angle_alpha   90.00
_cell.angle_beta   90.00
_cell.angle_gamma   90.00
#
_symmetry.space_group_name_H-M   'P 1'
#
loop_
_entity.id
_entity.type
_entity.pdbx_description
1 polymer ?
#
loop_
_entity_poly.entity_id
_entity_poly.type
_entity_poly.pdbx_seq_one_letter_code
_entity_poly.pdbx_strand_id
1 'polypeptide(L)'
;MINESFFDSIHSYGKWKSNLVKAIDNFQDWLDTTELEDSEQSLKIYETLQILKHDRITLAFVGEFSRGKTELINAIFFSQFKRRLLPSEAGRTTMCPTELFYNTDEKPYLRLLPIESRSEEISITEQKLNSINWTHVQLDVSSPDNMVSSLAQITKTKKVKASEAKRLGLYDAITDHNGTEFEDNEIVEIPMWRHALI
;
A
#
# COMPACT_ATOMS: atom_id res chain seq x y z
N MET A 1 20.72 -16.13 -8.90
CA MET A 1 21.08 -15.53 -10.20
C MET A 1 19.99 -14.63 -10.82
N ILE A 2 18.68 -14.89 -10.67
CA ILE A 2 17.64 -13.95 -11.17
C ILE A 2 17.35 -12.79 -10.19
N ASN A 3 17.44 -13.02 -8.88
CA ASN A 3 17.14 -11.99 -7.86
C ASN A 3 18.15 -10.83 -7.81
N GLU A 4 19.45 -11.06 -8.06
CA GLU A 4 20.45 -9.98 -8.03
C GLU A 4 20.18 -8.96 -9.14
N SER A 5 19.94 -9.44 -10.37
CA SER A 5 19.67 -8.59 -11.55
C SER A 5 18.49 -7.62 -11.37
N PHE A 6 17.41 -8.02 -10.69
CA PHE A 6 16.24 -7.16 -10.49
C PHE A 6 16.51 -6.04 -9.49
N PHE A 7 17.03 -6.36 -8.30
CA PHE A 7 17.35 -5.35 -7.30
C PHE A 7 18.49 -4.42 -7.76
N ASP A 8 19.47 -4.96 -8.49
CA ASP A 8 20.53 -4.16 -9.10
C ASP A 8 19.97 -3.17 -10.15
N SER A 9 18.96 -3.59 -10.92
CA SER A 9 18.28 -2.71 -11.87
C SER A 9 17.51 -1.59 -11.18
N ILE A 10 16.78 -1.89 -10.09
CA ILE A 10 16.09 -0.88 -9.27
C ILE A 10 17.10 0.11 -8.66
N HIS A 11 18.19 -0.40 -8.10
CA HIS A 11 19.22 0.44 -7.51
C HIS A 11 19.90 1.33 -8.57
N SER A 12 20.20 0.76 -9.74
CA SER A 12 20.77 1.50 -10.87
C SER A 12 19.83 2.58 -11.38
N TYR A 13 18.54 2.30 -11.48
CA TYR A 13 17.52 3.27 -11.82
C TYR A 13 17.45 4.41 -10.78
N GLY A 14 17.46 4.08 -9.49
CA GLY A 14 17.50 5.08 -8.41
C GLY A 14 18.74 5.98 -8.48
N LYS A 15 19.91 5.41 -8.77
CA LYS A 15 21.16 6.16 -8.96
C LYS A 15 21.11 7.06 -10.19
N TRP A 16 20.64 6.55 -11.32
CA TRP A 16 20.46 7.34 -12.55
C TRP A 16 19.54 8.54 -12.30
N LYS A 17 18.40 8.30 -11.65
CA LYS A 17 17.43 9.33 -11.30
C LYS A 17 18.02 10.41 -10.38
N SER A 18 18.77 10.01 -9.34
CA SER A 18 19.46 10.96 -8.47
C SER A 18 20.49 11.81 -9.23
N ASN A 19 21.23 11.21 -10.16
CA ASN A 19 22.18 11.94 -11.00
C ASN A 19 21.48 12.91 -11.96
N LEU A 20 20.33 12.52 -12.53
CA LEU A 20 19.54 13.38 -13.40
C LEU A 20 19.01 14.61 -12.63
N VAL A 21 18.46 14.40 -11.43
CA VAL A 21 18.00 15.51 -10.56
C VAL A 21 19.14 16.47 -10.28
N LYS A 22 20.32 15.97 -9.88
CA LYS A 22 21.51 16.81 -9.64
C LYS A 22 21.96 17.57 -10.89
N ALA A 23 21.89 16.95 -12.06
CA ALA A 23 22.26 17.61 -13.31
C ALA A 23 21.31 18.76 -13.66
N ILE A 24 20.01 18.58 -13.40
CA ILE A 24 18.99 19.63 -13.60
C ILE A 24 19.14 20.74 -12.56
N ASP A 25 19.34 20.41 -11.28
CA ASP A 25 19.60 21.40 -10.22
C ASP A 25 20.84 22.25 -10.57
N ASN A 26 21.95 21.62 -10.97
CA ASN A 26 23.17 22.34 -11.40
C ASN A 26 22.94 23.22 -12.64
N PHE A 27 22.07 22.79 -13.55
CA PHE A 27 21.72 23.57 -14.73
C PHE A 27 20.89 24.80 -14.35
N GLN A 28 19.97 24.67 -13.39
CA GLN A 28 19.23 25.78 -12.82
C GLN A 28 20.16 26.79 -12.15
N ASP A 29 21.06 26.32 -11.27
CA ASP A 29 22.06 27.17 -10.62
C ASP A 29 22.94 27.91 -11.65
N TRP A 30 23.29 27.24 -12.76
CA TRP A 30 24.06 27.87 -13.84
C TRP A 30 23.28 28.96 -14.56
N LEU A 31 21.99 28.76 -14.84
CA LEU A 31 21.13 29.81 -15.43
C LEU A 31 21.02 31.03 -14.53
N ASP A 32 20.86 30.80 -13.22
CA ASP A 32 20.77 31.86 -12.21
C ASP A 32 22.08 32.67 -12.15
N THR A 33 23.23 31.99 -12.14
CA THR A 33 24.56 32.65 -12.10
C THR A 33 24.92 33.40 -13.38
N THR A 34 24.31 33.06 -14.51
CA THR A 34 24.59 33.70 -15.81
C THR A 34 23.58 34.79 -16.17
N GLU A 35 22.61 35.07 -15.29
CA GLU A 35 21.50 36.00 -15.53
C GLU A 35 20.71 35.66 -16.82
N LEU A 36 20.73 34.38 -17.21
CA LEU A 36 19.97 33.84 -18.34
C LEU A 36 18.64 33.24 -17.89
N GLU A 37 18.26 33.47 -16.63
CA GLU A 37 17.02 32.98 -16.04
C GLU A 37 15.81 33.59 -16.76
N ASP A 38 14.91 32.73 -17.21
CA ASP A 38 13.59 33.10 -17.70
C ASP A 38 12.53 32.44 -16.80
N SER A 39 11.60 33.25 -16.29
CA SER A 39 10.61 32.80 -15.31
C SER A 39 9.75 31.61 -15.77
N GLU A 40 9.47 31.50 -17.08
CA GLU A 40 8.73 30.37 -17.64
C GLU A 40 9.58 29.09 -17.63
N GLN A 41 10.88 29.22 -17.94
CA GLN A 41 11.84 28.12 -17.88
C GLN A 41 12.08 27.65 -16.45
N SER A 42 12.26 28.57 -15.50
CA SER A 42 12.42 28.24 -14.08
C SER A 42 11.23 27.45 -13.54
N LEU A 43 10.01 27.85 -13.90
CA LEU A 43 8.80 27.12 -13.51
C LEU A 43 8.78 25.70 -14.09
N LYS A 44 9.10 25.53 -15.38
CA LYS A 44 9.15 24.21 -16.03
C LYS A 44 10.22 23.29 -15.42
N ILE A 45 11.39 23.85 -15.10
CA ILE A 45 12.47 23.13 -14.41
C ILE A 45 11.99 22.67 -13.03
N TYR A 46 11.40 23.59 -12.26
CA TYR A 46 10.84 23.28 -10.95
C TYR A 46 9.79 22.16 -11.02
N GLU A 47 8.80 22.26 -11.90
CA GLU A 47 7.78 21.22 -12.08
C GLU A 47 8.38 19.86 -12.47
N THR A 48 9.35 19.86 -13.38
CA THR A 48 10.07 18.65 -13.78
C THR A 48 10.81 18.02 -12.61
N LEU A 49 11.49 18.83 -11.80
CA LEU A 49 12.16 18.38 -10.58
C LEU A 49 11.17 17.81 -9.57
N GLN A 50 9.99 18.41 -9.41
CA GLN A 50 8.95 17.89 -8.52
C GLN A 50 8.44 16.52 -9.01
N ILE A 51 8.18 16.36 -10.30
CA ILE A 51 7.75 15.07 -10.89
C ILE A 51 8.83 14.01 -10.65
N LEU A 52 10.09 14.33 -10.95
CA LEU A 52 11.20 13.41 -10.72
C LEU A 52 11.33 13.07 -9.24
N LYS A 53 11.30 14.05 -8.32
CA LYS A 53 11.47 13.80 -6.88
C LYS A 53 10.36 12.90 -6.30
N HIS A 54 9.13 13.03 -6.78
CA HIS A 54 7.97 12.29 -6.26
C HIS A 54 7.67 10.98 -6.99
N ASP A 55 8.27 10.74 -8.16
CA ASP A 55 8.02 9.53 -8.93
C ASP A 55 8.48 8.27 -8.16
N ARG A 56 7.64 7.23 -8.17
CA ARG A 56 7.81 5.98 -7.42
C ARG A 56 7.59 4.79 -8.34
N ILE A 57 8.35 3.72 -8.12
CA ILE A 57 8.08 2.42 -8.75
C ILE A 57 6.97 1.73 -7.95
N THR A 58 5.83 1.51 -8.59
CA THR A 58 4.70 0.77 -8.01
C THR A 58 4.66 -0.65 -8.56
N LEU A 59 4.64 -1.64 -7.66
CA LEU A 59 4.50 -3.06 -7.99
C LEU A 59 3.13 -3.57 -7.54
N ALA A 60 2.32 -4.07 -8.47
CA ALA A 60 1.01 -4.66 -8.18
C ALA A 60 1.08 -6.19 -8.22
N PHE A 61 0.84 -6.83 -7.08
CA PHE A 61 0.78 -8.29 -6.97
C PHE A 61 -0.66 -8.79 -7.18
N VAL A 62 -0.98 -9.22 -8.40
CA VAL A 62 -2.31 -9.71 -8.78
C VAL A 62 -2.26 -11.20 -9.09
N GLY A 63 -3.31 -11.93 -8.73
CA GLY A 63 -3.44 -13.36 -9.02
C GLY A 63 -4.57 -13.99 -8.21
N GLU A 64 -4.92 -15.22 -8.55
CA GLU A 64 -6.01 -15.94 -7.89
C GLU A 64 -5.75 -16.18 -6.39
N PHE A 65 -6.83 -16.45 -5.67
CA PHE A 65 -6.81 -16.76 -4.24
C PHE A 65 -5.79 -17.85 -3.90
N SER A 66 -5.06 -17.68 -2.80
CA SER A 66 -4.11 -18.66 -2.25
C SER A 66 -2.95 -19.10 -3.15
N ARG A 67 -2.59 -18.34 -4.20
CA ARG A 67 -1.43 -18.65 -5.07
C ARG A 67 -0.08 -18.05 -4.62
N GLY A 68 0.12 -17.85 -3.32
CA GLY A 68 1.44 -17.47 -2.77
C GLY A 68 1.86 -16.00 -2.92
N LYS A 69 0.96 -15.08 -3.29
CA LYS A 69 1.26 -13.64 -3.41
C LYS A 69 1.86 -13.05 -2.13
N THR A 70 1.23 -13.30 -0.98
CA THR A 70 1.72 -12.82 0.32
C THR A 70 3.06 -13.44 0.70
N GLU A 71 3.30 -14.70 0.32
CA GLU A 71 4.59 -15.36 0.57
C GLU A 71 5.70 -14.74 -0.28
N LEU A 72 5.40 -14.36 -1.54
CA LEU A 72 6.33 -13.64 -2.39
C LEU A 72 6.68 -12.26 -1.81
N ILE A 73 5.68 -11.52 -1.30
CA ILE A 73 5.92 -10.22 -0.64
C ILE A 73 6.80 -10.42 0.61
N ASN A 74 6.52 -11.43 1.44
CA ASN A 74 7.37 -11.77 2.59
C ASN A 74 8.81 -12.09 2.17
N ALA A 75 9.01 -12.86 1.10
CA ALA A 75 10.34 -13.22 0.62
C ALA A 75 11.12 -12.01 0.05
N ILE A 76 10.44 -11.10 -0.66
CA ILE A 76 11.06 -9.92 -1.27
C ILE A 76 11.40 -8.86 -0.21
N PHE A 77 10.45 -8.51 0.67
CA PHE A 77 10.57 -7.33 1.53
C PHE A 77 10.91 -7.65 2.99
N PHE A 78 10.60 -8.85 3.47
CA PHE A 78 10.68 -9.20 4.90
C PHE A 78 11.60 -10.39 5.22
N SER A 79 12.36 -10.90 4.24
CA SER A 79 13.26 -12.04 4.40
C SER A 79 14.26 -11.88 5.55
N GLN A 80 14.73 -10.65 5.77
CA GLN A 80 15.65 -10.28 6.86
C GLN A 80 15.07 -10.47 8.28
N PHE A 81 13.74 -10.44 8.44
CA PHE A 81 13.08 -10.65 9.74
C PHE A 81 13.04 -12.12 10.16
N LYS A 82 13.45 -13.06 9.29
CA LYS A 82 13.43 -14.53 9.54
C LYS A 82 12.08 -15.06 10.06
N ARG A 83 11.01 -14.31 9.79
CA ARG A 83 9.63 -14.52 10.23
C ARG A 83 8.70 -14.10 9.09
N ARG A 84 7.52 -14.72 9.02
CA ARG A 84 6.45 -14.29 8.11
C ARG A 84 5.75 -13.09 8.75
N LEU A 85 6.00 -11.89 8.22
CA LEU A 85 5.42 -10.67 8.77
C LEU A 85 4.00 -10.45 8.28
N LEU A 86 3.76 -10.58 6.98
CA LEU A 86 2.41 -10.60 6.45
C LEU A 86 1.77 -11.98 6.63
N PRO A 87 0.53 -12.08 7.13
CA PRO A 87 -0.15 -13.36 7.29
C PRO A 87 -0.34 -14.08 5.95
N SER A 88 0.15 -15.31 5.85
CA SER A 88 0.07 -16.14 4.63
C SER A 88 -0.55 -17.52 4.86
N GLU A 89 -1.29 -17.71 5.96
CA GLU A 89 -1.94 -18.98 6.30
C GLU A 89 -2.94 -19.42 5.22
N ALA A 90 -2.94 -20.72 4.92
CA ALA A 90 -3.87 -21.32 3.96
C ALA A 90 -5.33 -21.09 4.39
N GLY A 91 -6.16 -20.58 3.48
CA GLY A 91 -7.56 -20.26 3.76
C GLY A 91 -7.79 -18.86 4.36
N ARG A 92 -6.74 -18.17 4.83
CA ARG A 92 -6.78 -16.75 5.22
C ARG A 92 -6.18 -15.89 4.11
N THR A 93 -6.90 -15.77 2.98
CA THR A 93 -6.53 -14.74 2.00
C THR A 93 -6.64 -13.38 2.68
N THR A 94 -5.65 -12.50 2.53
CA THR A 94 -5.77 -11.09 2.89
C THR A 94 -6.94 -10.48 2.10
N MET A 95 -8.13 -10.42 2.71
CA MET A 95 -9.32 -9.80 2.12
C MET A 95 -9.22 -8.26 2.13
N CYS A 96 -8.21 -7.72 2.81
CA CYS A 96 -7.91 -6.29 2.87
C CYS A 96 -6.85 -5.93 1.81
N PRO A 97 -7.20 -5.16 0.77
CA PRO A 97 -6.22 -4.53 -0.11
C PRO A 97 -5.18 -3.78 0.73
N THR A 98 -3.90 -4.09 0.51
CA THR A 98 -2.80 -3.62 1.35
C THR A 98 -1.73 -2.99 0.47
N GLU A 99 -1.25 -1.81 0.86
CA GLU A 99 -0.13 -1.12 0.23
C GLU A 99 1.06 -1.08 1.17
N LEU A 100 2.23 -1.42 0.63
CA LEU A 100 3.51 -1.26 1.31
C LEU A 100 4.24 -0.12 0.62
N PHE A 101 4.68 0.88 1.38
CA PHE A 101 5.37 2.03 0.81
C PHE A 101 6.49 2.53 1.73
N TYR A 102 7.28 3.46 1.20
CA TYR A 102 8.36 4.11 1.93
C TYR A 102 8.02 5.57 2.15
N ASN A 103 7.97 5.98 3.41
CA ASN A 103 7.76 7.36 3.84
C ASN A 103 8.91 7.81 4.74
N THR A 104 9.54 8.94 4.42
CA THR A 104 10.64 9.55 5.20
C THR A 104 10.15 10.41 6.35
N ASP A 105 8.89 10.86 6.29
CA ASP A 105 8.38 11.93 7.13
C ASP A 105 7.69 11.36 8.39
N GLU A 106 7.39 10.06 8.39
CA GLU A 106 6.69 9.36 9.47
C GLU A 106 7.48 8.11 9.90
N LYS A 107 7.40 7.77 11.20
CA LYS A 107 7.91 6.49 11.69
C LYS A 107 7.07 5.33 11.13
N PRO A 108 7.62 4.12 10.90
CA PRO A 108 6.88 2.98 10.32
C PRO A 108 5.53 2.71 11.00
N TYR A 109 4.45 2.58 10.25
CA TYR A 109 3.11 2.44 10.81
C TYR A 109 2.23 1.48 10.04
N LEU A 110 1.12 1.10 10.64
CA LEU A 110 -0.01 0.47 9.99
C LEU A 110 -1.22 1.40 10.15
N ARG A 111 -1.81 1.83 9.04
CA ARG A 111 -3.10 2.54 9.02
C ARG A 111 -4.16 1.65 8.42
N LEU A 112 -5.30 1.53 9.10
CA LEU A 112 -6.41 0.64 8.72
C LEU A 112 -7.68 1.47 8.52
N LEU A 113 -8.26 1.38 7.33
CA LEU A 113 -9.53 2.04 7.01
C LEU A 113 -10.68 1.06 7.31
N PRO A 114 -11.66 1.40 8.18
CA PRO A 114 -12.79 0.54 8.50
C PRO A 114 -13.59 0.10 7.27
N ILE A 115 -14.12 -1.12 7.29
CA ILE A 115 -14.91 -1.66 6.18
C ILE A 115 -16.19 -0.84 5.91
N GLU A 116 -16.73 -0.21 6.94
CA GLU A 116 -17.93 0.64 6.92
C GLU A 116 -17.77 1.84 5.98
N SER A 117 -16.54 2.31 5.77
CA SER A 117 -16.25 3.40 4.83
C SER A 117 -16.67 3.06 3.38
N ARG A 118 -16.97 1.80 3.05
CA ARG A 118 -17.55 1.41 1.76
C ARG A 118 -18.95 2.01 1.52
N SER A 119 -19.67 2.35 2.59
CA SER A 119 -20.96 3.06 2.48
C SER A 119 -20.81 4.55 2.23
N GLU A 120 -19.60 5.10 2.31
CA GLU A 120 -19.32 6.50 2.01
C GLU A 120 -19.05 6.68 0.51
N GLU A 121 -19.51 7.79 -0.07
CA GLU A 121 -19.20 8.19 -1.45
C GLU A 121 -17.80 8.81 -1.59
N ILE A 122 -16.85 8.39 -0.74
CA ILE A 122 -15.48 8.89 -0.72
C ILE A 122 -14.55 7.77 -1.22
N SER A 123 -13.73 8.11 -2.20
CA SER A 123 -12.75 7.18 -2.76
C SER A 123 -11.64 6.86 -1.75
N ILE A 124 -10.98 5.71 -1.91
CA ILE A 124 -9.82 5.37 -1.06
C ILE A 124 -8.72 6.44 -1.23
N THR A 125 -8.52 6.96 -2.43
CA THR A 125 -7.54 8.02 -2.71
C THR A 125 -7.83 9.28 -1.91
N GLU A 126 -9.08 9.74 -1.86
CA GLU A 126 -9.47 10.89 -1.04
C GLU A 126 -9.37 10.58 0.46
N GLN A 127 -9.77 9.39 0.91
CA GLN A 127 -9.60 8.96 2.30
C GLN A 127 -8.13 8.98 2.74
N LYS A 128 -7.17 8.70 1.84
CA LYS A 128 -5.74 8.77 2.18
C LYS A 128 -5.26 10.19 2.46
N LEU A 129 -5.91 11.20 1.88
CA LEU A 129 -5.61 12.61 2.14
C LEU A 129 -6.11 13.06 3.52
N ASN A 130 -7.05 12.32 4.12
CA ASN A 130 -7.64 12.63 5.42
C ASN A 130 -7.52 11.46 6.41
N SER A 131 -6.55 11.56 7.31
CA SER A 131 -6.22 10.49 8.27
C SER A 131 -7.27 10.28 9.38
N ILE A 132 -8.31 11.11 9.49
CA ILE A 132 -9.29 11.07 10.60
C ILE A 132 -9.98 9.71 10.72
N ASN A 133 -10.32 9.09 9.59
CA ASN A 133 -11.08 7.83 9.57
C ASN A 133 -10.20 6.58 9.71
N TRP A 134 -8.88 6.74 9.84
CA TRP A 134 -7.94 5.63 9.87
C TRP A 134 -7.58 5.26 11.31
N THR A 135 -7.65 3.97 11.60
CA THR A 135 -7.03 3.43 12.83
C THR A 135 -5.52 3.38 12.61
N HIS A 136 -4.75 4.08 13.44
CA HIS A 136 -3.29 4.13 13.35
C HIS A 136 -2.64 3.24 14.40
N VAL A 137 -1.68 2.42 13.97
CA VAL A 137 -0.86 1.55 14.80
C VAL A 137 0.60 1.84 14.50
N GLN A 138 1.37 2.29 15.49
CA GLN A 138 2.81 2.46 15.33
C GLN A 138 3.48 1.08 15.23
N LEU A 139 4.33 0.87 14.22
CA LEU A 139 5.08 -0.36 14.06
C LEU A 139 6.43 -0.30 14.79
N ASP A 140 6.72 -1.35 15.55
CA ASP A 140 7.99 -1.53 16.25
C ASP A 140 8.90 -2.46 15.43
N VAL A 141 9.68 -1.88 14.52
CA VAL A 141 10.60 -2.62 13.65
C VAL A 141 11.76 -3.29 14.40
N SER A 142 11.95 -2.98 15.69
CA SER A 142 12.98 -3.61 16.51
C SER A 142 12.54 -4.98 17.09
N SER A 143 11.24 -5.26 17.07
CA SER A 143 10.65 -6.50 17.59
C SER A 143 9.87 -7.23 16.49
N PRO A 144 10.44 -8.30 15.91
CA PRO A 144 9.75 -9.13 14.92
C PRO A 144 8.40 -9.66 15.42
N ASP A 145 8.28 -10.03 16.70
CA ASP A 145 7.04 -10.56 17.26
C ASP A 145 5.97 -9.47 17.37
N ASN A 146 6.35 -8.24 17.76
CA ASN A 146 5.43 -7.09 17.75
C ASN A 146 4.98 -6.78 16.32
N MET A 147 5.90 -6.78 15.35
CA MET A 147 5.58 -6.59 13.93
C MET A 147 4.55 -7.60 13.43
N VAL A 148 4.74 -8.90 13.70
CA VAL A 148 3.78 -9.95 13.31
C VAL A 148 2.41 -9.67 13.93
N SER A 149 2.36 -9.32 15.22
CA SER A 149 1.09 -9.05 15.91
C SER A 149 0.34 -7.83 15.37
N SER A 150 1.07 -6.77 15.01
CA SER A 150 0.51 -5.56 14.41
C SER A 150 0.03 -5.82 12.99
N LEU A 151 0.81 -6.52 12.17
CA LEU A 151 0.43 -6.84 10.80
C LEU A 151 -0.68 -7.89 10.72
N ALA A 152 -0.85 -8.74 11.73
CA ALA A 152 -1.99 -9.66 11.81
C ALA A 152 -3.34 -8.94 11.82
N GLN A 153 -3.39 -7.65 12.23
CA GLN A 153 -4.60 -6.85 12.21
C GLN A 153 -5.27 -6.81 10.83
N ILE A 154 -4.50 -6.85 9.73
CA ILE A 154 -5.03 -6.76 8.35
C ILE A 154 -5.97 -7.93 7.98
N THR A 155 -5.88 -9.03 8.73
CA THR A 155 -6.71 -10.24 8.52
C THR A 155 -7.90 -10.33 9.45
N LYS A 156 -8.12 -9.31 10.31
CA LYS A 156 -9.29 -9.29 11.19
C LYS A 156 -10.57 -9.28 10.39
N THR A 157 -11.51 -10.08 10.87
CA THR A 157 -12.86 -10.20 10.36
C THR A 157 -13.86 -9.84 11.45
N LYS A 158 -15.11 -9.63 11.06
CA LYS A 158 -16.25 -9.47 11.98
C LYS A 158 -17.47 -10.18 11.42
N LYS A 159 -18.36 -10.60 12.31
CA LYS A 159 -19.64 -11.21 11.96
C LYS A 159 -20.73 -10.14 11.85
N VAL A 160 -21.47 -10.14 10.75
CA VAL A 160 -22.57 -9.20 10.48
C VAL A 160 -23.74 -9.95 9.87
N LYS A 161 -24.91 -9.31 9.79
CA LYS A 161 -26.02 -9.86 9.00
C LYS A 161 -25.71 -9.80 7.50
N ALA A 162 -26.22 -10.74 6.71
CA ALA A 162 -26.07 -10.73 5.25
C ALA A 162 -26.59 -9.42 4.62
N SER A 163 -27.68 -8.86 5.15
CA SER A 163 -28.20 -7.53 4.77
C SER A 163 -27.17 -6.41 4.91
N GLU A 164 -26.35 -6.42 5.97
CA GLU A 164 -25.28 -5.44 6.18
C GLU A 164 -24.12 -5.64 5.21
N ALA A 165 -23.71 -6.89 4.98
CA ALA A 165 -22.69 -7.20 3.99
C ALA A 165 -23.12 -6.77 2.58
N LYS A 166 -24.40 -6.94 2.23
CA LYS A 166 -25.02 -6.47 0.98
C LYS A 166 -24.99 -4.95 0.89
N ARG A 167 -25.34 -4.24 1.96
CA ARG A 167 -25.26 -2.76 2.06
C ARG A 167 -23.83 -2.25 1.84
N LEU A 168 -22.83 -3.00 2.28
CA LEU A 168 -21.41 -2.71 2.06
C LEU A 168 -20.90 -3.18 0.68
N GLY A 169 -21.75 -3.80 -0.15
CA GLY A 169 -21.38 -4.30 -1.47
C GLY A 169 -20.39 -5.46 -1.43
N LEU A 170 -20.49 -6.34 -0.42
CA LEU A 170 -19.65 -7.54 -0.24
C LEU A 170 -20.41 -8.80 -0.66
N TYR A 171 -20.78 -8.89 -1.94
CA TYR A 171 -21.64 -9.95 -2.49
C TYR A 171 -21.03 -11.35 -2.40
N ASP A 172 -19.70 -11.46 -2.49
CA ASP A 172 -18.98 -12.74 -2.35
C ASP A 172 -19.10 -13.31 -0.93
N ALA A 173 -19.35 -12.47 0.08
CA ALA A 173 -19.51 -12.91 1.46
C ALA A 173 -20.93 -13.42 1.76
N ILE A 174 -21.88 -13.18 0.84
CA ILE A 174 -23.29 -13.54 1.02
C ILE A 174 -23.78 -14.59 0.01
N THR A 175 -22.90 -15.17 -0.77
CA THR A 175 -23.24 -16.22 -1.75
C THR A 175 -22.53 -17.53 -1.40
N ASP A 176 -23.26 -18.64 -1.44
CA ASP A 176 -22.68 -19.97 -1.26
C ASP A 176 -21.92 -20.45 -2.51
N HIS A 177 -21.28 -21.62 -2.42
CA HIS A 177 -20.53 -22.21 -3.55
C HIS A 177 -21.39 -22.54 -4.77
N ASN A 178 -22.72 -22.60 -4.61
CA ASN A 178 -23.68 -22.86 -5.68
C ASN A 178 -24.27 -21.56 -6.25
N GLY A 179 -23.88 -20.39 -5.73
CA GLY A 179 -24.37 -19.08 -6.13
C GLY A 179 -25.70 -18.67 -5.49
N THR A 180 -26.12 -19.35 -4.42
CA THR A 180 -27.33 -19.02 -3.66
C THR A 180 -27.02 -17.89 -2.68
N GLU A 181 -27.77 -16.78 -2.74
CA GLU A 181 -27.66 -15.72 -1.75
C GLU A 181 -28.24 -16.16 -0.39
N PHE A 182 -27.52 -15.85 0.68
CA PHE A 182 -28.01 -16.02 2.05
C PHE A 182 -29.17 -15.08 2.35
N GLU A 183 -30.07 -15.50 3.25
CA GLU A 183 -31.18 -14.66 3.72
C GLU A 183 -30.65 -13.49 4.56
N ASP A 184 -31.35 -12.35 4.53
CA ASP A 184 -30.92 -11.09 5.16
C ASP A 184 -30.55 -11.18 6.65
N ASN A 185 -31.13 -12.14 7.38
CA ASN A 185 -30.90 -12.35 8.81
C ASN A 185 -29.77 -13.35 9.12
N GLU A 186 -29.25 -14.06 8.11
CA GLU A 186 -28.12 -14.96 8.29
C GLU A 186 -26.85 -14.18 8.66
N ILE A 187 -25.99 -14.82 9.45
CA ILE A 187 -24.75 -14.21 9.91
C ILE A 187 -23.61 -14.64 9.00
N VAL A 188 -22.96 -13.64 8.40
CA VAL A 188 -21.80 -13.81 7.51
C VAL A 188 -20.57 -13.17 8.11
N GLU A 189 -19.39 -13.62 7.68
CA GLU A 189 -18.11 -13.07 8.09
C GLU A 189 -17.55 -12.15 7.00
N ILE A 190 -17.20 -10.92 7.38
CA ILE A 190 -16.63 -9.92 6.46
C ILE A 190 -15.30 -9.37 7.01
N PRO A 191 -14.41 -8.83 6.16
CA PRO A 191 -13.22 -8.14 6.64
C PRO A 191 -13.58 -6.96 7.54
N MET A 192 -12.74 -6.72 8.56
CA MET A 192 -12.87 -5.54 9.42
C MET A 192 -12.40 -4.26 8.70
N TRP A 193 -11.56 -4.39 7.67
CA TRP A 193 -10.87 -3.28 7.03
C TRP A 193 -11.11 -3.24 5.52
N ARG A 194 -11.42 -2.04 5.00
CA ARG A 194 -11.52 -1.75 3.56
C ARG A 194 -10.14 -1.65 2.89
N HIS A 195 -9.14 -1.13 3.60
CA HIS A 195 -7.80 -0.90 3.07
C HIS A 195 -6.76 -0.81 4.19
N ALA A 196 -5.52 -1.21 3.91
CA ALA A 196 -4.40 -1.12 4.82
C ALA A 196 -3.20 -0.41 4.17
N LEU A 197 -2.55 0.46 4.93
CA LEU A 197 -1.33 1.18 4.56
C LEU A 197 -0.22 0.77 5.53
N ILE A 198 0.89 0.26 5.00
CA ILE A 198 2.07 -0.21 5.73
C ILE A 198 3.31 0.59 5.29
#